data_AF-A0A1F5BJ28-F1
#
_entry.id   AF-A0A1F5BJ28-F1
#
_cell.length_a   1.000
_cell.length_b   1.000
_cell.length_c   1.000
_cell.angle_alpha   90.00
_cell.angle_beta   90.00
_cell.angle_gamma   90.00
#
_symmetry.space_group_name_H-M   'P 1'
#
loop_
_entity.id
_entity.type
_entity.pdbx_description
1 polymer ?
#
loop_
_entity_poly.entity_id
_entity_poly.type
_entity_poly.pdbx_seq_one_letter_code
_entity_poly.pdbx_strand_id
1 'polypeptide(L)'
;MKNYLKYVLIAVVAITVGCAVGFGAGFWYGQKSGYESGKQAGVETGKQESAQEVSELNRALEVFYPPLPEDIRSVSGEIKSIQGDVIELEISSLTERILPGKEPKKEIRKITVGKDAPIVKVDLTMPPSPIIGPEGVPVGPEEKKIPLSDLKVGDTVTAEAAENIKTKQEFNAVKVSLLVLP
;
A
#
# COMPACT_ATOMS: atom_id res chain seq x y z
N MET A 1 9.87 92.72 -7.09
CA MET A 1 10.07 91.60 -8.05
C MET A 1 11.07 90.52 -7.59
N LYS A 2 12.21 90.85 -6.97
CA LYS A 2 13.25 89.86 -6.59
C LYS A 2 12.81 88.77 -5.59
N ASN A 3 11.88 89.04 -4.68
CA ASN A 3 11.47 88.07 -3.66
C ASN A 3 10.41 87.07 -4.18
N TYR A 4 9.48 87.53 -5.02
CA TYR A 4 8.45 86.67 -5.64
C TYR A 4 9.07 85.58 -6.51
N LEU A 5 10.08 85.92 -7.33
CA LEU A 5 10.79 84.96 -8.16
C LEU A 5 11.50 83.86 -7.34
N LYS A 6 12.00 84.21 -6.15
CA LYS A 6 12.61 83.23 -5.22
C LYS A 6 11.59 82.25 -4.65
N TYR A 7 10.41 82.73 -4.24
CA TYR A 7 9.35 81.87 -3.71
C TYR A 7 8.75 80.94 -4.77
N VAL A 8 8.59 81.43 -6.01
CA VAL A 8 8.15 80.60 -7.14
C VAL A 8 9.17 79.49 -7.44
N LEU A 9 10.47 79.82 -7.41
CA LEU A 9 11.52 78.84 -7.67
C LEU A 9 11.62 77.77 -6.57
N ILE A 10 11.45 78.16 -5.31
CA ILE A 10 11.37 77.21 -4.17
C ILE A 10 10.14 76.30 -4.30
N ALA A 11 8.98 76.84 -4.70
CA ALA A 11 7.76 76.05 -4.87
C ALA A 11 7.90 75.02 -6.00
N VAL A 12 8.50 75.40 -7.13
CA VAL A 12 8.74 74.47 -8.25
C VAL A 12 9.71 73.35 -7.84
N VAL A 13 10.78 73.68 -7.11
CA VAL A 13 11.74 72.68 -6.58
C VAL A 13 11.06 71.76 -5.56
N ALA A 14 10.19 72.27 -4.69
CA ALA A 14 9.48 71.45 -3.72
C ALA A 14 8.51 70.44 -4.40
N ILE A 15 7.82 70.87 -5.47
CA ILE A 15 6.92 70.00 -6.23
C ILE A 15 7.69 68.91 -6.97
N THR A 16 8.81 69.25 -7.62
CA THR A 16 9.60 68.25 -8.36
C THR A 16 10.24 67.22 -7.44
N VAL A 17 10.74 67.64 -6.27
CA VAL A 17 11.27 66.72 -5.25
C VAL A 17 10.15 65.84 -4.67
N GLY A 18 8.98 66.41 -4.38
CA GLY A 18 7.82 65.64 -3.91
C GLY A 18 7.36 64.56 -4.90
N CYS A 19 7.28 64.90 -6.19
CA CYS A 19 6.95 63.94 -7.24
C CYS A 19 8.02 62.84 -7.39
N ALA A 20 9.31 63.21 -7.35
CA ALA A 20 10.40 62.23 -7.48
C ALA A 20 10.39 61.20 -6.34
N VAL A 21 10.15 61.64 -5.10
CA VAL A 21 10.06 60.75 -3.93
C VAL A 21 8.81 59.88 -3.98
N GLY A 22 7.66 60.45 -4.39
CA GLY A 22 6.40 59.70 -4.54
C GLY A 22 6.47 58.58 -5.58
N PHE A 23 7.04 58.86 -6.76
CA PHE A 23 7.24 57.86 -7.81
C PHE A 23 8.26 56.78 -7.43
N GLY A 24 9.37 57.17 -6.78
CA GLY A 24 10.39 56.22 -6.33
C GLY A 24 9.87 55.24 -5.29
N ALA A 25 9.12 55.73 -4.30
CA ALA A 25 8.52 54.87 -3.27
C ALA A 25 7.43 53.95 -3.85
N GLY A 26 6.56 54.47 -4.73
CA GLY A 26 5.51 53.68 -5.37
C GLY A 26 6.05 52.54 -6.24
N PHE A 27 7.12 52.80 -7.01
CA PHE A 27 7.76 51.78 -7.85
C PHE A 27 8.40 50.67 -7.02
N TRP A 28 9.12 51.02 -5.95
CA TRP A 28 9.82 50.05 -5.09
C TRP A 28 8.84 49.17 -4.30
N TYR A 29 7.77 49.76 -3.76
CA TYR A 29 6.71 49.01 -3.08
C TYR A 29 5.94 48.09 -4.02
N GLY A 30 5.58 48.56 -5.22
CA GLY A 30 4.86 47.76 -6.21
C GLY A 30 5.66 46.57 -6.74
N GLN A 31 6.96 46.74 -6.98
CA GLN A 31 7.82 45.65 -7.44
C GLN A 31 8.01 44.58 -6.36
N LYS A 32 8.18 44.98 -5.09
CA LYS A 32 8.33 44.04 -3.98
C LYS A 32 7.04 43.28 -3.68
N SER A 33 5.89 43.97 -3.65
CA SER A 33 4.60 43.30 -3.39
C SER A 33 4.24 42.33 -4.51
N GLY A 34 4.47 42.71 -5.78
CA GLY A 34 4.20 41.84 -6.93
C GLY A 34 5.11 40.60 -6.98
N TYR A 35 6.36 40.73 -6.56
CA TYR A 35 7.29 39.59 -6.48
C TYR A 35 6.91 38.60 -5.36
N GLU A 36 6.55 39.12 -4.18
CA GLU A 36 6.13 38.27 -3.05
C GLU A 36 4.78 37.58 -3.33
N SER A 37 3.80 38.30 -3.90
CA SER A 37 2.50 37.72 -4.26
C SER A 37 2.61 36.71 -5.40
N GLY A 38 3.42 36.99 -6.43
CA GLY A 38 3.64 36.06 -7.54
C GLY A 38 4.39 34.79 -7.11
N LYS A 39 5.35 34.92 -6.18
CA LYS A 39 6.06 33.78 -5.60
C LYS A 39 5.15 32.90 -4.74
N GLN A 40 4.30 33.50 -3.90
CA GLN A 40 3.33 32.76 -3.09
C GLN A 40 2.30 32.05 -3.97
N ALA A 41 1.70 32.76 -4.92
CA ALA A 41 0.73 32.17 -5.84
C ALA A 41 1.34 31.03 -6.68
N GLY A 42 2.59 31.19 -7.17
CA GLY A 42 3.29 30.14 -7.90
C GLY A 42 3.63 28.91 -7.04
N VAL A 43 4.01 29.11 -5.77
CA VAL A 43 4.29 28.01 -4.83
C VAL A 43 3.01 27.28 -4.43
N GLU A 44 1.91 28.00 -4.21
CA GLU A 44 0.61 27.39 -3.89
C GLU A 44 0.05 26.62 -5.07
N THR A 45 0.06 27.21 -6.27
CA THR A 45 -0.39 26.54 -7.50
C THR A 45 0.46 25.31 -7.79
N GLY A 46 1.79 25.42 -7.70
CA GLY A 46 2.69 24.29 -7.92
C GLY A 46 2.49 23.16 -6.90
N LYS A 47 2.23 23.48 -5.62
CA LYS A 47 1.88 22.48 -4.61
C LYS A 47 0.56 21.79 -4.90
N GLN A 48 -0.43 22.53 -5.39
CA GLN A 48 -1.76 22.00 -5.66
C GLN A 48 -1.76 21.09 -6.90
N GLU A 49 -1.07 21.48 -7.96
CA GLU A 49 -0.87 20.67 -9.17
C GLU A 49 -0.09 19.39 -8.83
N SER A 50 1.00 19.51 -8.07
CA SER A 50 1.78 18.34 -7.60
C SER A 50 0.93 17.40 -6.76
N ALA A 51 0.06 17.92 -5.89
CA ALA A 51 -0.82 17.11 -5.06
C ALA A 51 -1.88 16.38 -5.90
N GLN A 52 -2.40 17.02 -6.95
CA GLN A 52 -3.33 16.38 -7.88
C GLN A 52 -2.64 15.26 -8.67
N GLU A 53 -1.47 15.53 -9.27
CA GLU A 53 -0.69 14.52 -10.00
C GLU A 53 -0.32 13.33 -9.11
N VAL A 54 0.12 13.58 -7.87
CA VAL A 54 0.40 12.52 -6.90
C VAL A 54 -0.85 11.73 -6.55
N SER A 55 -2.01 12.39 -6.41
CA SER A 55 -3.27 11.71 -6.12
C SER A 55 -3.74 10.82 -7.26
N GLU A 56 -3.60 11.27 -8.51
CA GLU A 56 -3.96 10.50 -9.70
C GLU A 56 -3.01 9.32 -9.89
N LEU A 57 -1.71 9.53 -9.68
CA LEU A 57 -0.72 8.48 -9.73
C LEU A 57 -0.95 7.44 -8.63
N ASN A 58 -1.22 7.87 -7.40
CA ASN A 58 -1.54 6.96 -6.30
C ASN A 58 -2.81 6.15 -6.61
N ARG A 59 -3.85 6.78 -7.17
CA ARG A 59 -5.08 6.08 -7.57
C ARG A 59 -4.82 5.05 -8.66
N ALA A 60 -3.98 5.38 -9.65
CA ALA A 60 -3.57 4.43 -10.67
C ALA A 60 -2.77 3.27 -10.04
N LEU A 61 -1.85 3.56 -9.13
CA LEU A 61 -1.05 2.55 -8.42
C LEU A 61 -1.91 1.64 -7.54
N GLU A 62 -2.94 2.15 -6.87
CA GLU A 62 -3.87 1.34 -6.07
C GLU A 62 -4.63 0.31 -6.92
N VAL A 63 -4.94 0.63 -8.18
CA VAL A 63 -5.56 -0.33 -9.12
C VAL A 63 -4.62 -1.50 -9.43
N PHE A 64 -3.32 -1.22 -9.63
CA PHE A 64 -2.33 -2.25 -9.93
C PHE A 64 -1.80 -2.97 -8.69
N TYR A 65 -1.81 -2.30 -7.55
CA TYR A 65 -1.27 -2.76 -6.27
C TYR A 65 -2.30 -2.52 -5.15
N PRO A 66 -3.40 -3.28 -5.12
CA PRO A 66 -4.42 -3.14 -4.09
C PRO A 66 -3.81 -3.32 -2.70
N PRO A 67 -4.31 -2.62 -1.66
CA PRO A 67 -3.77 -2.72 -0.30
C PRO A 67 -3.74 -4.17 0.18
N LEU A 68 -2.72 -4.52 0.98
CA LEU A 68 -2.65 -5.87 1.56
C LEU A 68 -3.88 -6.11 2.44
N PRO A 69 -4.51 -7.29 2.36
CA PRO A 69 -5.70 -7.59 3.14
C PRO A 69 -5.46 -7.37 4.64
N GLU A 70 -6.42 -6.75 5.31
CA GLU A 70 -6.35 -6.50 6.75
C GLU A 70 -6.57 -7.78 7.56
N ASP A 71 -7.48 -8.64 7.08
CA ASP A 71 -7.81 -9.94 7.67
C ASP A 71 -7.28 -11.06 6.78
N ILE A 72 -6.35 -11.84 7.32
CA ILE A 72 -5.81 -13.03 6.67
C ILE A 72 -6.11 -14.19 7.60
N ARG A 73 -6.85 -15.18 7.12
CA ARG A 73 -7.25 -16.38 7.88
C ARG A 73 -6.76 -17.68 7.25
N SER A 74 -6.08 -17.60 6.13
CA SER A 74 -5.53 -18.75 5.44
C SER A 74 -4.14 -18.41 4.91
N VAL A 75 -3.23 -19.37 4.98
CA VAL A 75 -1.88 -19.23 4.45
C VAL A 75 -1.40 -20.53 3.84
N SER A 76 -0.71 -20.43 2.71
CA SER A 76 -0.09 -21.55 2.03
C SER A 76 1.43 -21.45 2.13
N GLY A 77 2.08 -22.59 2.32
CA GLY A 77 3.54 -22.66 2.44
C GLY A 77 4.06 -24.09 2.42
N GLU A 78 5.37 -24.20 2.58
CA GLU A 78 6.11 -25.48 2.57
C GLU A 78 6.42 -25.93 4.00
N ILE A 79 6.21 -27.20 4.31
CA ILE A 79 6.52 -27.75 5.63
C ILE A 79 8.04 -27.88 5.80
N LYS A 80 8.61 -27.21 6.82
CA LYS A 80 10.02 -27.35 7.21
C LYS A 80 10.24 -28.37 8.31
N SER A 81 9.33 -28.45 9.27
CA SER A 81 9.40 -29.46 10.34
C SER A 81 8.00 -29.83 10.86
N ILE A 82 7.90 -31.04 11.41
CA ILE A 82 6.70 -31.56 12.08
C ILE A 82 7.14 -32.11 13.44
N GLN A 83 6.59 -31.56 14.52
CA GLN A 83 6.90 -31.93 15.90
C GLN A 83 5.60 -32.19 16.67
N GLY A 84 5.17 -33.45 16.72
CA GLY A 84 3.87 -33.81 17.27
C GLY A 84 2.75 -33.13 16.49
N ASP A 85 1.94 -32.32 17.17
CA ASP A 85 0.81 -31.57 16.57
C ASP A 85 1.22 -30.19 16.01
N VAL A 86 2.51 -29.85 16.03
CA VAL A 86 3.03 -28.56 15.56
C VAL A 86 3.75 -28.71 14.22
N ILE A 87 3.37 -27.90 13.24
CA ILE A 87 3.96 -27.82 11.90
C ILE A 87 4.67 -26.46 11.77
N GLU A 88 5.95 -26.47 11.41
CA GLU A 88 6.66 -25.27 10.99
C GLU A 88 6.52 -25.08 9.49
N LEU A 89 5.85 -23.99 9.10
CA LEU A 89 5.54 -23.66 7.72
C LEU A 89 6.39 -22.49 7.25
N GLU A 90 7.16 -22.67 6.18
CA GLU A 90 7.81 -21.57 5.47
C GLU A 90 6.81 -20.95 4.49
N ILE A 91 6.52 -19.68 4.70
CA ILE A 91 5.55 -18.91 3.92
C ILE A 91 6.22 -17.66 3.35
N SER A 92 5.61 -17.08 2.31
CA SER A 92 5.93 -15.70 1.93
C SER A 92 5.37 -14.74 2.98
N SER A 93 6.06 -13.62 3.20
CA SER A 93 5.63 -12.61 4.17
C SER A 93 4.21 -12.13 3.89
N LEU A 94 3.38 -12.09 4.94
CA LEU A 94 1.99 -11.62 4.87
C LEU A 94 1.87 -10.09 5.04
N THR A 95 2.97 -9.44 5.43
CA THR A 95 3.03 -8.00 5.73
C THR A 95 3.79 -7.22 4.67
N GLU A 96 4.57 -7.91 3.83
CA GLU A 96 5.33 -7.31 2.74
C GLU A 96 4.78 -7.75 1.38
N ARG A 97 4.76 -6.82 0.41
CA ARG A 97 4.35 -7.14 -0.95
C ARG A 97 5.48 -7.86 -1.68
N ILE A 98 5.11 -8.85 -2.49
CA ILE A 98 6.02 -9.44 -3.47
C ILE A 98 6.18 -8.42 -4.60
N LEU A 99 7.38 -7.86 -4.73
CA LEU A 99 7.71 -6.89 -5.78
C LEU A 99 8.34 -7.62 -6.99
N PRO A 100 8.00 -7.22 -8.23
CA PRO A 100 8.61 -7.82 -9.41
C PRO A 100 10.14 -7.63 -9.39
N GLY A 101 10.87 -8.70 -9.71
CA GLY A 101 12.35 -8.68 -9.73
C GLY A 101 13.03 -8.74 -8.36
N LYS A 102 12.27 -8.85 -7.26
CA LYS A 102 12.82 -9.15 -5.93
C LYS A 102 12.34 -10.50 -5.45
N GLU A 103 13.21 -11.22 -4.75
CA GLU A 103 12.79 -12.45 -4.09
C GLU A 103 11.79 -12.14 -2.97
N PRO A 104 10.72 -12.93 -2.84
CA PRO A 104 9.77 -12.76 -1.75
C PRO A 104 10.46 -13.03 -0.42
N LYS A 105 10.25 -12.15 0.55
CA LYS A 105 10.72 -12.38 1.91
C LYS A 105 10.00 -13.59 2.48
N LYS A 106 10.78 -14.57 2.94
CA LYS A 106 10.26 -15.80 3.56
C LYS A 106 10.24 -15.66 5.08
N GLU A 107 9.22 -16.25 5.70
CA GLU A 107 9.03 -16.29 7.15
C GLU A 107 8.61 -17.71 7.57
N ILE A 108 9.06 -18.15 8.75
CA ILE A 108 8.63 -19.41 9.34
C ILE A 108 7.52 -19.11 10.35
N ARG A 109 6.39 -19.81 10.23
CA ARG A 109 5.26 -19.73 11.16
C ARG A 109 5.02 -21.10 11.77
N LYS A 110 4.67 -21.14 13.06
CA LYS A 110 4.28 -22.39 13.73
C LYS A 110 2.77 -22.54 13.73
N ILE A 111 2.32 -23.71 13.32
CA ILE A 111 0.92 -24.03 13.15
C ILE A 111 0.61 -25.21 14.04
N THR A 112 -0.23 -25.00 15.05
CA THR A 112 -0.71 -26.10 15.88
C THR A 112 -1.99 -26.65 15.27
N VAL A 113 -1.97 -27.94 14.93
CA VAL A 113 -3.13 -28.65 14.40
C VAL A 113 -3.96 -29.13 15.58
N GLY A 114 -5.15 -28.55 15.77
CA GLY A 114 -6.07 -29.01 16.80
C GLY A 114 -6.52 -30.45 16.55
N LYS A 115 -6.85 -31.20 17.60
CA LYS A 115 -7.30 -32.60 17.50
C LYS A 115 -8.52 -32.80 16.59
N ASP A 116 -9.37 -31.78 16.50
CA ASP A 116 -10.59 -31.78 15.69
C ASP A 116 -10.40 -31.13 14.31
N ALA A 117 -9.22 -30.58 14.01
CA ALA A 117 -8.94 -29.92 12.74
C ALA A 117 -8.82 -30.97 11.62
N PRO A 118 -9.72 -30.98 10.62
CA PRO A 118 -9.58 -31.88 9.47
C PRO A 118 -8.30 -31.56 8.69
N ILE A 119 -7.53 -32.61 8.41
CA ILE A 119 -6.45 -32.58 7.42
C ILE A 119 -6.98 -33.26 6.16
N VAL A 120 -6.98 -32.55 5.04
CA VAL A 120 -7.48 -33.04 3.76
C VAL A 120 -6.40 -33.01 2.71
N LYS A 121 -6.40 -33.99 1.82
CA LYS A 121 -5.59 -34.02 0.62
C LYS A 121 -6.46 -33.50 -0.53
N VAL A 122 -5.97 -32.46 -1.20
CA VAL A 122 -6.59 -31.86 -2.39
C VAL A 122 -5.72 -32.23 -3.58
N ASP A 123 -6.22 -33.13 -4.42
CA ASP A 123 -5.52 -33.58 -5.61
C ASP A 123 -5.93 -32.74 -6.82
N LEU A 124 -5.03 -31.84 -7.28
CA LEU A 124 -5.26 -31.03 -8.48
C LEU A 124 -4.75 -31.70 -9.76
N THR A 125 -4.16 -32.90 -9.68
CA THR A 125 -3.72 -33.66 -10.86
C THR A 125 -4.88 -34.38 -11.54
N MET A 126 -5.96 -34.62 -10.78
CA MET A 126 -7.19 -35.16 -11.31
C MET A 126 -8.06 -34.00 -11.84
N PRO A 127 -8.62 -34.12 -13.05
CA PRO A 127 -9.59 -33.14 -13.52
C PRO A 127 -10.74 -33.04 -12.50
N PRO A 128 -11.27 -31.84 -12.22
CA PRO A 128 -12.42 -31.71 -11.32
C PRO A 128 -13.51 -32.67 -11.79
N SER A 129 -13.93 -33.56 -10.90
CA SER A 129 -14.97 -34.55 -11.21
C SER A 129 -16.17 -33.79 -11.80
N PRO A 130 -16.65 -34.13 -13.01
CA PRO A 130 -17.74 -33.43 -13.68
C PRO A 130 -19.10 -33.72 -13.01
N ILE A 131 -19.11 -34.00 -11.72
CA ILE A 131 -20.31 -34.16 -10.92
C ILE A 131 -20.91 -32.75 -10.83
N ILE A 132 -21.84 -32.50 -11.73
CA ILE A 132 -22.83 -31.45 -11.58
C ILE A 132 -23.54 -31.77 -10.26
N GLY A 133 -23.31 -30.97 -9.21
CA GLY A 133 -24.14 -31.04 -8.01
C GLY A 133 -25.62 -30.84 -8.39
N PRO A 134 -26.58 -31.15 -7.51
CA PRO A 134 -28.01 -31.06 -7.82
C PRO A 134 -28.48 -29.68 -8.33
N GLU A 135 -27.63 -28.64 -8.33
CA GLU A 135 -27.90 -27.27 -8.77
C GLU A 135 -26.94 -26.72 -9.85
N GLY A 136 -26.15 -27.53 -10.57
CA GLY A 136 -25.25 -26.98 -11.60
C GLY A 136 -23.94 -26.38 -11.08
N VAL A 137 -23.67 -26.49 -9.77
CA VAL A 137 -22.45 -25.98 -9.15
C VAL A 137 -21.29 -26.95 -9.41
N PRO A 138 -20.13 -26.48 -9.90
CA PRO A 138 -18.95 -27.32 -10.02
C PRO A 138 -18.55 -27.86 -8.64
N VAL A 139 -18.56 -29.18 -8.50
CA VAL A 139 -17.99 -29.83 -7.31
C VAL A 139 -16.47 -29.63 -7.41
N GLY A 140 -15.90 -29.00 -6.36
CA GLY A 140 -14.46 -28.76 -6.28
C GLY A 140 -13.63 -30.05 -6.33
N PRO A 141 -12.29 -29.93 -6.37
CA PRO A 141 -11.41 -31.11 -6.32
C PRO A 141 -11.76 -32.02 -5.13
N GLU A 142 -11.66 -33.34 -5.32
CA GLU A 142 -12.00 -34.30 -4.28
C GLU A 142 -11.11 -34.10 -3.04
N GLU A 143 -11.72 -33.73 -1.92
CA GLU A 143 -11.04 -33.64 -0.63
C GLU A 143 -11.04 -35.02 0.05
N LYS A 144 -9.86 -35.63 0.20
CA LYS A 144 -9.72 -36.88 0.95
C LYS A 144 -9.15 -36.60 2.33
N LYS A 145 -9.88 -36.95 3.40
CA LYS A 145 -9.36 -36.84 4.77
C LYS A 145 -8.14 -37.74 4.96
N ILE A 146 -7.05 -37.18 5.46
CA ILE A 146 -5.79 -37.87 5.73
C ILE A 146 -5.34 -37.63 7.19
N PRO A 147 -4.57 -38.54 7.80
CA PRO A 147 -3.94 -38.30 9.10
C PRO A 147 -2.73 -37.35 8.99
N LEU A 148 -2.34 -36.74 10.11
CA LEU A 148 -1.14 -35.88 10.20
C LEU A 148 0.15 -36.63 9.81
N SER A 149 0.20 -37.94 10.05
CA SER A 149 1.34 -38.81 9.69
C SER A 149 1.61 -38.89 8.19
N ASP A 150 0.62 -38.55 7.36
CA ASP A 150 0.77 -38.57 5.91
C ASP A 150 1.44 -37.30 5.38
N LEU A 151 1.52 -36.23 6.19
CA LEU A 151 2.25 -35.02 5.87
C LEU A 151 3.76 -35.22 6.06
N LYS A 152 4.54 -34.66 5.13
CA LYS A 152 6.01 -34.76 5.12
C LYS A 152 6.66 -33.40 5.00
N VAL A 153 7.90 -33.32 5.45
CA VAL A 153 8.76 -32.16 5.21
C VAL A 153 8.94 -32.00 3.69
N GLY A 154 8.76 -30.78 3.20
CA GLY A 154 8.75 -30.45 1.78
C GLY A 154 7.34 -30.42 1.15
N ASP A 155 6.31 -30.91 1.83
CA ASP A 155 4.95 -30.82 1.31
C ASP A 155 4.44 -29.37 1.33
N THR A 156 3.66 -28.99 0.31
CA THR A 156 2.95 -27.71 0.28
C THR A 156 1.57 -27.87 0.90
N VAL A 157 1.30 -27.15 1.98
CA VAL A 157 0.01 -27.17 2.67
C VAL A 157 -0.58 -25.78 2.77
N THR A 158 -1.91 -25.72 2.83
CA THR A 158 -2.68 -24.53 3.15
C THR A 158 -3.31 -24.71 4.53
N ALA A 159 -3.02 -23.81 5.45
CA ALA A 159 -3.58 -23.82 6.79
C ALA A 159 -4.58 -22.68 6.95
N GLU A 160 -5.78 -23.02 7.39
CA GLU A 160 -6.85 -22.07 7.71
C GLU A 160 -6.97 -21.90 9.22
N ALA A 161 -7.30 -20.71 9.69
CA ALA A 161 -7.48 -20.34 11.09
C ALA A 161 -8.82 -19.62 11.30
N ALA A 162 -9.38 -19.72 12.51
CA ALA A 162 -10.59 -18.98 12.88
C ALA A 162 -10.34 -17.48 13.09
N GLU A 163 -9.08 -17.10 13.32
CA GLU A 163 -8.64 -15.76 13.69
C GLU A 163 -7.72 -15.15 12.64
N ASN A 164 -7.51 -13.83 12.73
CA ASN A 164 -6.57 -13.13 11.87
C ASN A 164 -5.12 -13.49 12.23
N ILE A 165 -4.39 -14.05 11.26
CA ILE A 165 -3.02 -14.56 11.40
C ILE A 165 -1.94 -13.64 10.81
N LYS A 166 -2.32 -12.49 10.23
CA LYS A 166 -1.41 -11.58 9.52
C LYS A 166 -0.09 -11.31 10.28
N THR A 167 -0.16 -10.99 11.56
CA THR A 167 1.00 -10.64 12.41
C THR A 167 1.43 -11.76 13.37
N LYS A 168 0.75 -12.91 13.39
CA LYS A 168 0.96 -13.96 14.39
C LYS A 168 2.01 -14.98 13.98
N GLN A 169 3.09 -15.11 14.74
CA GLN A 169 4.10 -16.15 14.48
C GLN A 169 3.60 -17.57 14.72
N GLU A 170 2.65 -17.73 15.65
CA GLU A 170 2.08 -19.02 16.04
C GLU A 170 0.55 -18.91 16.06
N PHE A 171 -0.15 -19.91 15.51
CA PHE A 171 -1.61 -19.95 15.48
C PHE A 171 -2.16 -21.39 15.41
N ASN A 172 -3.43 -21.54 15.78
CA ASN A 172 -4.14 -22.82 15.70
C ASN A 172 -4.86 -22.93 14.35
N ALA A 173 -4.62 -24.04 13.65
CA ALA A 173 -5.33 -24.34 12.41
C ALA A 173 -6.70 -24.97 12.69
N VAL A 174 -7.72 -24.50 11.97
CA VAL A 174 -9.06 -25.13 11.92
C VAL A 174 -9.17 -26.14 10.79
N LYS A 175 -8.37 -25.99 9.72
CA LYS A 175 -8.29 -26.93 8.60
C LYS A 175 -6.88 -26.88 8.02
N VAL A 176 -6.34 -28.03 7.61
CA VAL A 176 -5.09 -28.11 6.87
C VAL A 176 -5.33 -28.87 5.57
N SER A 177 -4.93 -28.30 4.45
CA SER A 177 -5.14 -28.86 3.12
C SER A 177 -3.78 -29.13 2.46
N LEU A 178 -3.45 -30.40 2.23
CA LEU A 178 -2.29 -30.81 1.44
C LEU A 178 -2.60 -30.61 -0.04
N LEU A 179 -1.80 -29.77 -0.70
CA LEU A 179 -1.94 -29.49 -2.12
C LEU A 179 -1.06 -30.44 -2.93
N VAL A 180 -1.66 -31.25 -3.80
CA VAL A 180 -0.91 -32.02 -4.80
C VAL A 180 -0.94 -31.25 -6.11
N LEU A 181 0.22 -30.74 -6.50
CA LEU A 181 0.41 -30.08 -7.79
C LEU A 181 0.79 -31.12 -8.87
N PRO A 182 0.39 -30.88 -10.14
CA PRO A 182 0.75 -31.74 -11.27
C PRO A 182 2.25 -31.71 -11.63
#